data_AF-A0A522B3Z9-F1
#
_entry.id   AF-A0A522B3Z9-F1
#
_cell.length_a   1.000
_cell.length_b   1.000
_cell.length_c   1.000
_cell.angle_alpha   90.00
_cell.angle_beta   90.00
_cell.angle_gamma   90.00
#
_symmetry.space_group_name_H-M   'P 1'
#
loop_
_entity.id
_entity.type
_entity.pdbx_description
1 polymer ?
#
loop_
_entity_poly.entity_id
_entity_poly.type
_entity_poly.pdbx_seq_one_letter_code
_entity_poly.pdbx_strand_id
1 'polypeptide(L)' 'VMGEKLVPWQVVRAVRLDDGSPWASLDLQDDDTLALFAIQSNDGDRAVEAVLGLRALLAASREGPRT' A
#
# COMPACT_ATOMS: atom_id res chain seq x y z
N VAL A 1 -18.17 -9.27 -5.49
CA VAL A 1 -18.40 -8.90 -4.08
C VAL A 1 -17.19 -8.11 -3.62
N MET A 2 -17.38 -6.87 -3.16
CA MET A 2 -16.33 -6.18 -2.40
C MET A 2 -16.29 -6.83 -1.02
N GLY A 3 -15.16 -7.45 -0.70
CA GLY A 3 -14.90 -8.06 0.60
C GLY A 3 -13.80 -7.29 1.31
N GLU A 4 -13.85 -7.24 2.63
CA GLU A 4 -12.74 -6.78 3.44
C GLU A 4 -11.64 -7.86 3.42
N LYS A 5 -10.40 -7.46 3.10
CA LYS A 5 -9.21 -8.30 3.25
C LYS A 5 -8.28 -7.65 4.25
N LEU A 6 -8.12 -8.28 5.40
CA LEU A 6 -7.10 -7.89 6.37
C LEU A 6 -5.75 -8.44 5.90
N VAL A 7 -4.76 -7.54 5.75
CA VAL A 7 -3.41 -7.88 5.31
C VAL A 7 -2.43 -7.52 6.43
N PRO A 8 -1.75 -8.51 7.06
CA PRO A 8 -0.72 -8.23 8.05
C PRO A 8 0.44 -7.42 7.46
N TRP A 9 0.99 -6.45 8.20
CA TRP A 9 2.13 -5.65 7.73
C TRP A 9 3.35 -6.50 7.36
N GLN A 10 3.53 -7.63 8.02
CA GLN A 10 4.66 -8.55 7.80
C GLN A 10 4.65 -9.19 6.41
N VAL A 11 3.48 -9.33 5.78
CA VAL A 11 3.38 -9.91 4.43
C VAL A 11 3.43 -8.85 3.32
N VAL A 12 3.45 -7.56 3.67
CA VAL A 12 3.57 -6.46 2.70
C VAL A 12 5.04 -6.20 2.39
N ARG A 13 5.42 -6.41 1.13
CA ARG A 13 6.77 -6.14 0.63
C ARG A 13 6.93 -4.67 0.26
N ALA A 14 5.97 -4.09 -0.48
CA ALA A 14 6.01 -2.70 -0.92
C ALA A 14 4.61 -2.10 -1.11
N VAL A 15 4.54 -0.76 -1.10
CA VAL A 15 3.37 0.03 -1.51
C VAL A 15 3.74 0.80 -2.77
N ARG A 16 2.95 0.64 -3.82
CA ARG A 16 3.24 1.15 -5.17
C ARG A 16 2.12 2.01 -5.71
N LEU A 17 2.53 2.96 -6.55
CA LEU A 17 1.69 3.74 -7.43
C LEU A 17 2.50 3.90 -8.70
N ASP A 18 2.36 2.93 -9.58
CA ASP A 18 3.15 2.87 -10.82
C ASP A 18 2.53 3.80 -11.86
N ASP A 19 3.39 4.37 -12.71
CA ASP A 19 2.92 5.22 -13.81
C ASP A 19 1.96 4.44 -14.73
N GLY A 20 0.89 5.11 -15.15
CA GLY A 20 -0.18 4.50 -15.95
C GLY A 20 -1.10 3.52 -15.22
N SER A 21 -0.83 3.15 -13.95
CA SER A 21 -1.76 2.33 -13.17
C SER A 21 -2.95 3.17 -12.70
N PRO A 22 -4.18 2.64 -12.70
CA PRO A 22 -5.36 3.41 -12.26
C PRO A 22 -5.43 3.57 -10.73
N TRP A 23 -4.82 2.65 -9.97
CA TRP A 23 -4.86 2.61 -8.51
C TRP A 23 -3.49 2.25 -7.93
N ALA A 24 -3.30 2.54 -6.64
CA ALA A 24 -2.16 2.02 -5.89
C ALA A 24 -2.27 0.49 -5.68
N SER A 25 -1.16 -0.15 -5.34
CA SER A 25 -1.10 -1.57 -5.04
C SER A 25 -0.16 -1.92 -3.88
N LEU A 26 -0.35 -3.11 -3.31
CA LEU A 26 0.57 -3.77 -2.39
C LEU A 26 1.25 -4.92 -3.11
N ASP A 27 2.58 -4.95 -3.09
CA ASP A 27 3.35 -6.15 -3.43
C ASP A 27 3.43 -7.01 -2.16
N LEU A 28 3.11 -8.29 -2.26
CA LEU A 28 3.17 -9.24 -1.16
C LEU A 28 4.42 -10.11 -1.22
N GLN A 29 4.74 -10.78 -0.11
CA GLN A 29 5.93 -11.63 -0.01
C GLN A 29 5.87 -12.89 -0.89
N ASP A 30 4.69 -13.33 -1.29
CA ASP A 30 4.41 -14.47 -2.17
C ASP A 30 4.30 -14.07 -3.65
N ASP A 31 4.80 -12.89 -4.01
CA ASP A 31 4.78 -12.30 -5.36
C ASP A 31 3.38 -11.91 -5.88
N ASP A 32 2.34 -12.02 -5.04
CA ASP A 32 1.02 -11.49 -5.34
C ASP A 32 1.00 -9.96 -5.28
N THR A 33 0.10 -9.36 -6.06
CA THR A 33 -0.18 -7.92 -6.03
C THR A 33 -1.65 -7.69 -5.67
N LEU A 34 -1.90 -6.85 -4.67
CA LEU A 34 -3.25 -6.44 -4.30
C LEU A 34 -3.52 -4.99 -4.68
N ALA A 35 -4.58 -4.75 -5.43
CA ALA A 35 -5.06 -3.41 -5.72
C ALA A 35 -5.68 -2.72 -4.49
N LEU A 36 -5.38 -1.44 -4.32
CA LEU A 36 -5.96 -0.56 -3.31
C LEU A 36 -6.92 0.45 -3.98
N PHE A 37 -8.16 0.02 -4.24
CA PHE A 37 -9.17 0.84 -4.93
C PHE A 37 -9.46 2.20 -4.27
N ALA A 38 -9.15 2.35 -2.98
CA ALA A 38 -9.33 3.59 -2.22
C ALA A 38 -8.29 4.68 -2.55
N ILE A 39 -7.22 4.35 -3.28
CA ILE A 39 -6.18 5.30 -3.69
C ILE A 39 -6.10 5.26 -5.21
N GLN A 40 -6.70 6.25 -5.86
CA GLN A 40 -6.80 6.31 -7.32
C GLN A 40 -5.77 7.30 -7.87
N SER A 41 -5.07 6.95 -8.94
CA SER A 41 -4.05 7.82 -9.54
C SER A 41 -4.63 9.16 -10.02
N ASN A 42 -5.91 9.17 -10.41
CA ASN A 42 -6.63 10.39 -10.80
C ASN A 42 -6.85 11.38 -9.64
N ASP A 43 -6.64 10.97 -8.38
CA ASP A 43 -6.68 11.88 -7.24
C ASP A 43 -5.39 12.72 -7.11
N GLY A 44 -4.40 12.51 -7.99
CA GLY A 44 -3.19 13.34 -8.11
C GLY A 44 -2.37 13.36 -6.82
N ASP A 45 -2.03 14.56 -6.35
CA ASP A 45 -1.19 14.76 -5.16
C ASP A 45 -1.73 14.05 -3.92
N ARG A 46 -3.07 13.96 -3.76
CA ARG A 46 -3.67 13.22 -2.65
C ARG A 46 -3.33 11.72 -2.71
N ALA A 47 -3.27 11.12 -3.89
CA ALA A 47 -2.87 9.73 -4.04
C ALA A 47 -1.38 9.53 -3.69
N VAL A 48 -0.53 10.48 -4.10
CA VAL A 48 0.89 10.49 -3.76
C VAL A 48 1.09 10.57 -2.25
N GLU A 49 0.42 11.51 -1.57
CA GLU A 49 0.47 11.66 -0.11
C GLU A 49 0.01 10.38 0.61
N ALA A 50 -1.09 9.77 0.18
CA ALA A 50 -1.59 8.53 0.76
C ALA A 50 -0.56 7.38 0.64
N VAL A 51 0.07 7.24 -0.54
CA VAL A 51 1.11 6.22 -0.79
C VAL A 51 2.35 6.48 0.07
N LEU A 52 2.79 7.73 0.19
CA LEU A 52 3.92 8.09 1.06
C LEU A 52 3.61 7.80 2.53
N GLY A 53 2.39 8.10 2.99
CA GLY A 53 1.94 7.75 4.34
C GLY A 53 1.93 6.24 4.59
N LEU A 54 1.41 5.44 3.65
CA LEU A 54 1.43 3.99 3.75
C LEU A 54 2.86 3.43 3.74
N ARG A 55 3.79 4.00 2.96
CA ARG A 55 5.21 3.63 2.97
C ARG A 55 5.86 3.92 4.32
N ALA A 56 5.53 5.06 4.95
CA ALA A 56 6.02 5.38 6.28
C ALA A 56 5.49 4.42 7.35
N LEU A 57 4.20 4.04 7.29
CA LEU A 57 3.61 3.03 8.17
C LEU A 57 4.25 1.65 7.98
N LEU A 58 4.50 1.25 6.73
CA LEU A 58 5.20 0.01 6.43
C LEU A 58 6.62 0.01 7.03
N ALA A 59 7.36 1.12 6.90
CA ALA A 59 8.68 1.25 7.51
C ALA A 59 8.61 1.14 9.04
N ALA A 60 7.70 1.87 9.68
CA ALA A 60 7.49 1.82 11.12
C ALA A 60 7.12 0.41 11.62
N SER A 61 6.33 -0.34 10.84
CA SER A 61 5.97 -1.73 11.19
C SER A 61 7.17 -2.69 11.28
N ARG A 62 8.28 -2.35 10.60
CA ARG A 62 9.52 -3.15 10.55
C ARG A 62 10.50 -2.80 11.65
N GLU A 63 10.44 -1.58 12.17
CA GLU A 63 11.30 -1.10 13.25
C GLU A 63 10.89 -1.66 14.63
N GLY A 64 9.70 -2.26 14.73
CA GLY A 64 9.16 -2.74 16.00
C GLY A 64 8.71 -1.58 16.91
N PRO A 65 8.06 -1.86 18.06
CA PRO A 65 7.70 -0.82 19.02
C PRO A 65 8.97 -0.12 19.52
N ARG A 66 9.06 1.20 19.34
CA ARG A 66 10.08 2.01 20.03
C ARG A 66 9.70 2.08 21.50
N THR A 67 10.23 1.15 22.30
CA THR A 67 10.24 1.21 23.78
C THR A 67 11.15 2.32 24.27
#